data_AF-A0A6P6J3G4-F1
#
_entry.id   AF-A0A6P6J3G4-F1
#
_cell.length_a   1.000
_cell.length_b   1.000
_cell.length_c   1.000
_cell.angle_alpha   90.00
_cell.angle_beta   90.00
_cell.angle_gamma   90.00
#
_symmetry.space_group_name_H-M   'P 1'
#
loop_
_entity.id
_entity.type
_entity.pdbx_description
1 polymer ?
#
loop_
_entity_poly.entity_id
_entity_poly.type
_entity_poly.pdbx_seq_one_letter_code
_entity_poly.pdbx_strand_id
1 'polypeptide(L)'
;MHSSSTSTSPTFTSTLTKTTMGPTQCQFILNWSKNEEEVIVKINSTSKTTYRLRLMDNQNNTVFDANGHPPFKIPFKSLKPCTTYTVTVDECPLQQNLINLNVNKSTSHSAELEGGNKVCFKDSKWDLSECFAIKENSSCVQKDIHIKLDTCHYTMNVHMPPVKPQITFTETIPSQFEWPNKPRNCQENKFKVHCTGNGK
;
A
#
# COMPACT_ATOMS: atom_id res chain seq x y z
N MET A 1 3.61 -13.19 -30.98
CA MET A 1 4.49 -12.01 -30.84
C MET A 1 4.11 -11.31 -29.54
N HIS A 2 4.90 -11.52 -28.48
CA HIS A 2 4.67 -10.87 -27.20
C HIS A 2 5.33 -9.48 -27.22
N SER A 3 4.50 -8.44 -27.29
CA SER A 3 4.95 -7.07 -27.04
C SER A 3 4.99 -6.84 -25.53
N SER A 4 6.15 -7.10 -24.93
CA SER A 4 6.47 -6.68 -23.57
C SER A 4 6.60 -5.16 -23.55
N SER A 5 5.57 -4.45 -23.09
CA SER A 5 5.67 -3.03 -22.78
C SER A 5 6.30 -2.87 -21.40
N THR A 6 7.60 -2.60 -21.37
CA THR A 6 8.27 -2.08 -20.18
C THR A 6 7.80 -0.63 -19.97
N SER A 7 6.66 -0.49 -19.31
CA SER A 7 6.21 0.79 -18.78
C SER A 7 7.19 1.21 -17.68
N THR A 8 8.00 2.22 -17.97
CA THR A 8 8.83 2.92 -16.99
C THR A 8 7.91 3.48 -15.90
N SER A 9 8.02 2.92 -14.69
CA SER A 9 7.24 3.40 -13.54
C SER A 9 7.62 4.84 -13.23
N PRO A 10 6.64 5.73 -12.97
CA PRO A 10 6.93 7.07 -12.52
C PRO A 10 7.56 7.00 -11.13
N THR A 11 8.84 7.32 -11.03
CA THR A 11 9.51 7.62 -9.78
C THR A 11 8.94 8.94 -9.28
N PHE A 12 8.04 8.90 -8.30
CA PHE A 12 7.71 10.08 -7.52
C PHE A 12 8.83 10.32 -6.52
N THR A 13 9.91 10.92 -7.00
CA THR A 13 10.90 11.52 -6.11
C THR A 13 10.27 12.80 -5.60
N SER A 14 9.61 12.77 -4.44
CA SER A 14 9.44 14.00 -3.70
C SER A 14 10.78 14.28 -3.05
N THR A 15 11.72 14.79 -3.85
CA THR A 15 12.93 15.38 -3.31
C THR A 15 12.45 16.64 -2.61
N LEU A 16 12.32 16.60 -1.29
CA LEU A 16 12.37 17.83 -0.53
C LEU A 16 13.84 18.31 -0.55
N THR A 17 14.35 18.67 -1.73
CA THR A 17 15.60 19.41 -1.88
C THR A 17 15.31 20.84 -1.45
N LYS A 18 15.35 21.08 -0.14
CA LYS A 18 15.64 22.42 0.37
C LYS A 18 17.04 22.38 0.99
N THR A 19 18.02 22.50 0.11
CA THR A 19 19.36 22.90 0.50
C THR A 19 19.27 24.38 0.86
N THR A 20 19.42 24.74 2.13
CA THR A 20 19.69 26.14 2.47
C THR A 20 20.74 26.17 3.57
N MET A 21 21.89 26.76 3.20
CA MET A 21 23.05 26.91 4.08
C MET A 21 22.79 28.04 5.06
N GLY A 22 22.74 27.70 6.34
CA GLY A 22 22.70 28.62 7.47
C GLY A 22 23.41 27.99 8.68
N PRO A 23 23.86 28.79 9.65
CA PRO A 23 24.89 28.40 10.63
C PRO A 23 24.46 27.38 11.71
N THR A 24 23.24 26.81 11.64
CA THR A 24 22.75 25.77 12.54
C THR A 24 22.52 24.47 11.76
N GLN A 25 23.48 23.55 11.87
CA GLN A 25 23.71 22.40 10.99
C GLN A 25 22.79 21.20 11.29
N CYS A 26 21.48 21.32 11.09
CA CYS A 26 20.59 20.17 11.12
C CYS A 26 19.61 20.20 9.95
N GLN A 27 19.84 19.31 8.97
CA GLN A 27 18.92 19.09 7.85
C GLN A 27 18.53 17.63 7.80
N PHE A 28 17.31 17.34 7.37
CA PHE A 28 16.93 15.97 7.03
C PHE A 28 16.54 15.84 5.56
N ILE A 29 16.84 14.69 4.98
CA ILE A 29 16.42 14.31 3.64
C ILE A 29 15.50 13.11 3.77
N LEU A 30 14.29 13.25 3.22
CA LEU A 30 13.34 12.16 3.12
C LEU A 30 13.38 11.61 1.70
N ASN A 31 13.76 10.34 1.58
CA ASN A 31 13.72 9.61 0.32
C ASN A 31 12.68 8.49 0.43
N TRP A 32 11.82 8.39 -0.58
CA TRP A 32 10.94 7.25 -0.74
C TRP A 32 10.63 7.01 -2.21
N SER A 33 10.31 5.77 -2.54
CA SER A 33 9.77 5.41 -3.85
C SER A 33 8.49 4.61 -3.73
N LYS A 34 7.78 4.49 -4.84
CA LYS A 34 6.53 3.72 -4.94
C LYS A 34 6.73 2.24 -4.58
N ASN A 35 7.91 1.69 -4.87
CA ASN A 35 8.23 0.28 -4.69
C ASN A 35 9.01 -0.03 -3.40
N GLU A 36 9.35 1.00 -2.61
CA GLU A 36 9.99 0.82 -1.31
C GLU A 36 8.97 0.56 -0.20
N GLU A 37 9.38 -0.25 0.78
CA GLU A 37 8.63 -0.57 2.01
C GLU A 37 8.89 0.42 3.15
N GLU A 38 9.88 1.30 2.98
CA GLU A 38 10.35 2.22 4.01
C GLU A 38 10.56 3.62 3.44
N VAL A 39 10.47 4.60 4.32
CA VAL A 39 10.91 5.98 4.11
C VAL A 39 12.27 6.16 4.77
N ILE A 40 13.24 6.67 4.02
CA ILE A 40 14.61 6.87 4.52
C ILE A 40 14.79 8.32 4.94
N VAL A 41 15.12 8.54 6.21
CA VAL A 41 15.44 9.86 6.77
C VAL A 41 16.93 9.94 7.07
N LYS A 42 17.65 10.74 6.29
CA LYS A 42 19.06 11.06 6.55
C LYS A 42 19.14 12.34 7.37
N ILE A 43 20.03 12.41 8.35
CA ILE A 43 20.33 13.63 9.11
C ILE A 43 21.73 14.09 8.70
N ASN A 44 21.83 15.31 8.15
CA ASN A 44 23.09 15.96 7.84
C ASN A 44 23.42 16.92 8.98
N SER A 45 24.25 16.47 9.92
CA SER A 45 24.78 17.29 11.01
C SER A 45 26.19 16.85 11.37
N THR A 46 27.06 17.79 11.70
CA THR A 46 28.48 17.54 12.01
C THR A 46 28.76 17.37 13.50
N SER A 47 27.75 17.45 14.36
CA SER A 47 27.94 17.55 15.81
C SER A 47 27.83 16.22 16.56
N LYS A 48 27.09 15.23 16.07
CA LYS A 48 26.84 13.96 16.76
C LYS A 48 26.88 12.73 15.84
N THR A 49 27.22 11.60 16.43
CA THR A 49 27.16 10.26 15.79
C THR A 49 25.81 9.58 16.00
N THR A 50 25.07 9.95 17.04
CA THR A 50 23.79 9.35 17.43
C THR A 50 22.72 10.42 17.60
N TYR A 51 21.52 10.15 17.10
CA TYR A 51 20.36 11.03 17.18
C TYR A 51 19.13 10.23 17.61
N ARG A 52 18.19 10.89 18.28
CA ARG A 52 16.85 10.37 18.49
C ARG A 52 15.88 11.10 17.56
N LEU A 53 15.31 10.36 16.62
CA LEU A 53 14.30 10.81 15.66
C LEU A 53 12.93 10.40 16.16
N ARG A 54 12.00 11.34 16.29
CA ARG A 54 10.58 11.05 16.47
C ARG A 54 9.76 11.61 15.32
N LEU A 55 8.74 10.86 14.93
CA LEU A 55 7.72 11.28 13.97
C LEU A 55 6.37 11.26 14.66
N MET A 56 5.64 12.38 14.58
CA MET A 56 4.33 12.56 15.20
C MET A 56 3.28 12.85 14.13
N ASP A 57 2.10 12.24 14.25
CA ASP A 57 0.97 12.58 13.39
C ASP A 57 0.35 13.94 13.77
N ASN A 58 -0.69 14.36 13.04
CA ASN A 58 -1.44 15.60 13.29
C ASN A 58 -2.23 15.61 14.62
N GLN A 59 -2.38 14.46 15.27
CA GLN A 59 -2.98 14.32 16.59
C GLN A 59 -1.92 14.31 17.70
N ASN A 60 -0.66 14.59 17.35
CA ASN A 60 0.51 14.52 18.23
C ASN A 60 0.80 13.10 18.77
N ASN A 61 0.28 12.04 18.15
CA ASN A 61 0.68 10.68 18.51
C ASN A 61 2.04 10.38 17.89
N THR A 62 2.96 9.82 18.68
CA THR A 62 4.23 9.32 18.15
C THR A 62 3.98 8.05 17.35
N VAL A 63 4.23 8.11 16.04
CA VAL A 63 4.09 6.97 15.12
C VAL A 63 5.42 6.26 14.85
N PHE A 64 6.54 6.93 15.15
CA PHE A 64 7.88 6.38 15.04
C PHE A 64 8.80 7.07 16.05
N ASP A 65 9.63 6.29 16.76
CA ASP A 65 10.68 6.77 17.65
C ASP A 65 11.88 5.83 17.52
N ALA A 66 13.03 6.38 17.14
CA ALA A 66 14.26 5.61 17.02
C ALA A 66 15.45 6.42 17.52
N ASN A 67 16.35 5.74 18.21
CA ASN A 67 17.63 6.29 18.63
C ASN A 67 18.76 5.52 17.94
N GLY A 68 19.67 6.21 17.27
CA GLY A 68 20.75 5.54 16.54
C GLY A 68 21.53 6.44 15.60
N HIS A 69 22.36 5.80 14.79
CA HIS A 69 23.08 6.45 13.71
C HIS A 69 22.18 6.58 12.47
N PRO A 70 22.07 7.75 11.83
CA PRO A 70 21.36 7.90 10.57
C PRO A 70 22.03 7.06 9.45
N PRO A 71 21.30 6.65 8.39
CA PRO A 71 19.91 6.95 8.11
C PRO A 71 18.92 6.17 8.97
N PHE A 72 17.81 6.81 9.33
CA PHE A 72 16.66 6.14 9.93
C PHE A 72 15.75 5.58 8.84
N LYS A 73 15.22 4.39 9.08
CA LYS A 73 14.29 3.71 8.20
C LYS A 73 12.93 3.64 8.88
N ILE A 74 11.93 4.28 8.28
CA ILE A 74 10.58 4.36 8.81
C ILE A 74 9.69 3.46 7.95
N PRO A 75 9.15 2.35 8.48
CA PRO A 75 8.27 1.47 7.72
C PRO A 75 7.01 2.21 7.26
N PHE A 76 6.59 2.03 6.00
CA PHE A 76 5.35 2.63 5.50
C PHE A 76 4.10 2.17 6.28
N LYS A 77 4.13 0.95 6.84
CA LYS A 77 3.06 0.41 7.69
C LYS A 77 2.87 1.20 8.99
N SER A 78 3.88 1.95 9.44
CA SER A 78 3.77 2.84 10.60
C SER A 78 3.23 4.23 10.22
N LEU A 79 3.02 4.48 8.93
CA LEU A 79 2.58 5.75 8.36
C LEU A 79 1.21 5.57 7.70
N LYS A 80 0.56 6.70 7.43
CA LYS A 80 -0.69 6.79 6.72
C LYS A 80 -0.50 7.68 5.49
N PRO A 81 -1.17 7.35 4.37
CA PRO A 81 -1.26 8.28 3.25
C PRO A 81 -1.98 9.56 3.66
N CYS A 82 -1.83 10.61 2.88
CA CYS A 82 -2.54 11.89 3.05
C CYS A 82 -2.46 12.47 4.46
N THR A 83 -1.31 12.28 5.10
CA THR A 83 -1.06 12.71 6.47
C THR A 83 0.15 13.64 6.50
N THR A 84 0.05 14.69 7.31
CA THR A 84 1.17 15.56 7.64
C THR A 84 1.77 15.11 8.96
N TYR A 85 3.08 14.90 8.95
CA TYR A 85 3.85 14.47 10.10
C TYR A 85 4.80 15.56 10.57
N THR A 86 4.95 15.66 11.88
CA THR A 86 5.97 16.48 12.52
C THR A 86 7.18 15.63 12.88
N VAL A 87 8.36 16.07 12.47
CA VAL A 87 9.65 15.46 12.76
C VAL A 87 10.28 16.19 13.93
N THR A 88 10.81 15.45 14.89
CA THR A 88 11.66 16.03 15.93
C THR A 88 12.95 15.24 16.01
N VAL A 89 14.07 15.96 16.09
CA VAL A 89 15.37 15.37 16.34
C VAL A 89 15.92 16.01 17.62
N ASP A 90 16.20 15.19 18.63
CA ASP A 90 16.69 15.68 19.92
C ASP A 90 18.01 16.44 19.73
N GLU A 91 18.10 17.64 20.33
CA GLU A 91 19.27 18.53 20.30
C GLU A 91 19.75 18.91 18.88
N CYS A 92 18.87 18.81 17.90
CA CYS A 92 19.13 19.14 16.49
C CYS A 92 17.91 19.93 15.96
N PRO A 93 17.80 21.23 16.32
CA PRO A 93 16.63 22.02 15.99
C PRO A 93 16.49 22.16 14.46
N LEU A 94 15.33 21.73 13.94
CA LEU A 94 15.00 21.79 12.53
C LEU A 94 14.30 23.12 12.22
N GLN A 95 14.74 23.83 11.17
CA GLN A 95 14.05 25.03 10.69
C GLN A 95 12.69 24.70 10.04
N GLN A 96 12.60 23.53 9.40
CA GLN A 96 11.36 22.98 8.84
C GLN A 96 11.25 21.55 9.33
N ASN A 97 10.13 21.22 9.97
CA ASN A 97 9.94 19.93 10.62
C ASN A 97 8.69 19.18 10.13
N LEU A 98 8.00 19.67 9.09
CA LEU A 98 6.80 19.04 8.56
C LEU A 98 7.09 18.22 7.31
N ILE A 99 6.53 17.01 7.26
CA ILE A 99 6.53 16.12 6.10
C ILE A 99 5.08 15.88 5.69
N ASN A 100 4.76 16.10 4.42
CA ASN A 100 3.44 15.78 3.88
C ASN A 100 3.53 14.58 2.94
N LEU A 101 2.84 13.49 3.28
CA LEU A 101 2.72 12.30 2.43
C LEU A 101 1.47 12.39 1.55
N ASN A 102 1.53 13.14 0.46
CA ASN A 102 0.40 13.31 -0.45
C ASN A 102 0.26 12.12 -1.41
N VAL A 103 -0.18 10.98 -0.88
CA VAL A 103 -0.45 9.75 -1.64
C VAL A 103 -1.93 9.41 -1.51
N ASN A 104 -2.68 9.51 -2.60
CA ASN A 104 -4.14 9.34 -2.59
C ASN A 104 -4.63 8.07 -3.31
N LYS A 105 -3.72 7.23 -3.80
CA LYS A 105 -4.07 6.04 -4.56
C LYS A 105 -3.18 4.86 -4.20
N SER A 106 -3.80 3.70 -4.05
CA SER A 106 -3.09 2.44 -3.87
C SER A 106 -2.40 1.98 -5.13
N THR A 107 -1.23 1.37 -4.92
CA THR A 107 -0.38 0.83 -5.97
C THR A 107 -0.21 -0.67 -5.86
N SER A 108 -0.53 -1.24 -4.70
CA SER A 108 -0.45 -2.66 -4.42
C SER A 108 -1.50 -2.99 -3.37
N HIS A 109 -2.42 -3.89 -3.71
CA HIS A 109 -3.43 -4.35 -2.79
C HIS A 109 -3.66 -5.84 -2.98
N SER A 110 -4.12 -6.48 -1.92
CA SER A 110 -4.52 -7.88 -1.89
C SER A 110 -5.99 -7.98 -1.49
N ALA A 111 -6.59 -9.12 -1.76
CA ALA A 111 -7.96 -9.42 -1.40
C ALA A 111 -8.01 -10.75 -0.65
N GLU A 112 -8.71 -10.77 0.48
CA GLU A 112 -8.91 -11.96 1.31
C GLU A 112 -10.41 -12.18 1.54
N LEU A 113 -10.87 -13.42 1.40
CA LEU A 113 -12.25 -13.78 1.70
C LEU A 113 -12.43 -13.98 3.21
N GLU A 114 -13.43 -13.31 3.76
CA GLU A 114 -13.86 -13.45 5.15
C GLU A 114 -15.26 -14.08 5.16
N GLY A 115 -15.38 -15.31 5.67
CA GLY A 115 -16.70 -15.93 5.87
C GLY A 115 -17.55 -16.16 4.59
N GLY A 116 -16.93 -16.41 3.43
CA GLY A 116 -17.60 -16.80 2.18
C GLY A 116 -18.40 -15.70 1.45
N ASN A 117 -18.87 -14.68 2.16
CA ASN A 117 -19.72 -13.61 1.63
C ASN A 117 -19.14 -12.20 1.84
N LYS A 118 -17.97 -12.07 2.46
CA LYS A 118 -17.27 -10.81 2.67
C LYS A 118 -15.87 -10.92 2.08
N VAL A 119 -15.38 -9.83 1.52
CA VAL A 119 -14.01 -9.69 1.02
C VAL A 119 -13.38 -8.47 1.67
N CYS A 120 -12.17 -8.63 2.17
CA CYS A 120 -11.35 -7.55 2.70
C CYS A 120 -10.25 -7.23 1.71
N PHE A 121 -10.19 -5.97 1.29
CA PHE A 121 -9.07 -5.47 0.49
C PHE A 121 -8.07 -4.81 1.42
N LYS A 122 -6.81 -5.21 1.31
CA LYS A 122 -5.71 -4.73 2.14
C LYS A 122 -4.64 -4.10 1.27
N ASP A 123 -4.30 -2.85 1.52
CA ASP A 123 -3.10 -2.22 0.98
C ASP A 123 -1.89 -2.68 1.78
N SER A 124 -0.97 -3.37 1.10
CA SER A 124 0.19 -4.00 1.76
C SER A 124 1.26 -2.99 2.19
N LYS A 125 1.21 -1.76 1.68
CA LYS A 125 2.21 -0.72 1.95
C LYS A 125 1.87 0.07 3.21
N TRP A 126 0.62 0.49 3.36
CA TRP A 126 0.17 1.40 4.42
C TRP A 126 -0.63 0.73 5.54
N ASP A 127 -0.78 -0.60 5.49
CA ASP A 127 -1.61 -1.39 6.42
C ASP A 127 -3.07 -0.88 6.52
N LEU A 128 -3.60 -0.39 5.40
CA LEU A 128 -4.99 0.03 5.28
C LEU A 128 -5.84 -1.14 4.81
N SER A 129 -7.01 -1.32 5.41
CA SER A 129 -7.95 -2.34 4.99
C SER A 129 -9.39 -1.87 5.03
N GLU A 130 -10.19 -2.37 4.09
CA GLU A 130 -11.63 -2.12 4.05
C GLU A 130 -12.33 -3.38 3.53
N CYS A 131 -13.46 -3.73 4.14
CA CYS A 131 -14.16 -4.96 3.81
C CYS A 131 -15.59 -4.74 3.33
N PHE A 132 -16.00 -5.54 2.36
CA PHE A 132 -17.31 -5.42 1.71
C PHE A 132 -18.00 -6.76 1.64
N ALA A 133 -19.31 -6.76 1.84
CA ALA A 133 -20.15 -7.89 1.47
C ALA A 133 -20.14 -8.05 -0.06
N ILE A 134 -19.92 -9.27 -0.54
CA ILE A 134 -19.97 -9.63 -1.95
C ILE A 134 -21.44 -9.87 -2.30
N LYS A 135 -21.95 -9.07 -3.24
CA LYS A 135 -23.30 -9.21 -3.77
C LYS A 135 -23.24 -9.64 -5.23
N GLU A 136 -24.30 -10.25 -5.72
CA GLU A 136 -24.39 -10.70 -7.11
C GLU A 136 -24.21 -9.55 -8.12
N ASN A 137 -24.87 -8.42 -7.87
CA ASN A 137 -24.75 -7.23 -8.72
C ASN A 137 -23.37 -6.54 -8.64
N SER A 138 -22.60 -6.78 -7.59
CA SER A 138 -21.26 -6.24 -7.38
C SER A 138 -20.16 -7.28 -7.58
N SER A 139 -20.48 -8.46 -8.11
CA SER A 139 -19.52 -9.53 -8.38
C SER A 139 -18.80 -9.28 -9.70
N CYS A 140 -17.48 -9.55 -9.76
CA CYS A 140 -16.67 -9.41 -10.97
C CYS A 140 -16.72 -8.02 -11.64
N VAL A 141 -16.99 -6.98 -10.86
CA VAL A 141 -16.94 -5.60 -11.34
C VAL A 141 -15.72 -4.90 -10.76
N GLN A 142 -15.12 -4.01 -11.55
CA GLN A 142 -14.15 -3.07 -11.02
C GLN A 142 -14.87 -2.07 -10.11
N LYS A 143 -14.32 -1.86 -8.93
CA LYS A 143 -14.85 -0.93 -7.93
C LYS A 143 -13.72 -0.11 -7.36
N ASP A 144 -13.96 1.19 -7.23
CA ASP A 144 -13.07 2.07 -6.48
C ASP A 144 -13.53 2.10 -5.03
N ILE A 145 -12.62 1.70 -4.13
CA ILE A 145 -12.82 1.76 -2.69
C ILE A 145 -12.19 3.05 -2.19
N HIS A 146 -12.99 3.91 -1.57
CA HIS A 146 -12.52 5.16 -0.99
C HIS A 146 -12.41 5.06 0.52
N ILE A 147 -11.19 5.16 1.04
CA ILE A 147 -10.90 5.30 2.47
C ILE A 147 -10.72 6.79 2.76
N LYS A 148 -11.57 7.35 3.61
CA LYS A 148 -11.45 8.75 4.03
C LYS A 148 -10.29 8.88 5.01
N LEU A 149 -9.30 9.70 4.66
CA LEU A 149 -8.16 10.06 5.50
C LEU A 149 -8.22 11.57 5.80
N ASP A 150 -7.27 12.05 6.60
CA ASP A 150 -7.29 13.39 7.18
C ASP A 150 -7.44 14.51 6.15
N THR A 151 -6.66 14.44 5.07
CA THR A 151 -6.59 15.51 4.06
C THR A 151 -7.10 15.09 2.68
N CYS A 152 -7.40 13.80 2.47
CA CYS A 152 -7.79 13.28 1.17
C CYS A 152 -8.65 12.01 1.26
N HIS A 153 -9.18 11.60 0.10
CA HIS A 153 -9.71 10.26 -0.11
C HIS A 153 -8.64 9.35 -0.73
N TYR A 154 -8.23 8.33 0.01
CA TYR A 154 -7.34 7.31 -0.50
C TYR A 154 -8.14 6.25 -1.28
N THR A 155 -7.74 6.00 -2.52
CA THR A 155 -8.51 5.15 -3.43
C THR A 155 -7.78 3.86 -3.77
N MET A 156 -8.45 2.72 -3.57
CA MET A 156 -8.01 1.40 -4.03
C MET A 156 -8.91 0.95 -5.18
N ASN A 157 -8.32 0.76 -6.37
CA ASN A 157 -9.05 0.27 -7.54
C ASN A 157 -8.99 -1.25 -7.55
N VAL A 158 -10.09 -1.91 -7.21
CA VAL A 158 -10.12 -3.36 -7.01
C VAL A 158 -11.07 -4.05 -7.97
N HIS A 159 -10.83 -5.33 -8.21
CA HIS A 159 -11.80 -6.19 -8.88
C HIS A 159 -12.52 -7.05 -7.83
N MET A 160 -13.84 -6.93 -7.76
CA MET A 160 -14.62 -7.69 -6.79
C MET A 160 -14.62 -9.18 -7.16
N PRO A 161 -14.37 -10.09 -6.21
CA PRO A 161 -14.49 -11.52 -6.48
C PRO A 161 -15.94 -11.91 -6.76
N PRO A 162 -16.18 -13.11 -7.32
CA PRO A 162 -17.53 -13.64 -7.46
C PRO A 162 -18.17 -13.96 -6.10
N VAL A 163 -19.47 -13.73 -5.98
CA VAL A 163 -20.27 -14.25 -4.85
C VAL A 163 -20.35 -15.77 -4.93
N LYS A 164 -19.92 -16.45 -3.85
CA LYS A 164 -19.97 -17.90 -3.60
C LYS A 164 -20.19 -18.75 -4.87
N PRO A 165 -19.15 -18.96 -5.70
CA PRO A 165 -19.30 -19.70 -6.94
C PRO A 165 -19.67 -21.16 -6.66
N GLN A 166 -20.69 -21.66 -7.35
CA GLN A 166 -21.01 -23.08 -7.41
C GLN A 166 -20.37 -23.63 -8.67
N ILE A 167 -19.29 -24.40 -8.51
CA ILE A 167 -18.61 -25.04 -9.63
C ILE A 167 -18.91 -26.52 -9.58
N THR A 168 -19.47 -27.04 -10.67
CA THR A 168 -19.65 -28.47 -10.90
C THR A 168 -18.68 -28.91 -11.99
N PHE A 169 -18.26 -30.18 -11.97
CA PHE A 169 -17.47 -30.74 -13.06
C PHE A 169 -17.93 -32.16 -13.39
N THR A 170 -17.68 -32.56 -14.64
CA THR A 170 -17.92 -33.91 -15.12
C THR A 170 -16.60 -34.63 -15.37
N GLU A 171 -16.52 -35.88 -14.92
CA GLU A 171 -15.36 -36.76 -15.10
C GLU A 171 -15.30 -37.33 -16.53
N THR A 172 -15.28 -36.45 -17.52
CA THR A 172 -15.04 -36.79 -18.93
C THR A 172 -13.58 -36.52 -19.31
N ILE A 173 -13.16 -37.00 -20.48
CA ILE A 173 -11.89 -36.62 -21.11
C ILE A 173 -12.21 -35.78 -22.36
N PRO A 174 -11.96 -34.47 -22.37
CA PRO A 174 -11.50 -33.63 -21.25
C PRO A 174 -12.62 -33.39 -20.22
N SER A 175 -12.25 -33.10 -18.97
CA SER A 175 -13.23 -32.79 -17.93
C SER A 175 -13.91 -31.46 -18.23
N GLN A 176 -15.23 -31.39 -18.06
CA GLN A 176 -15.99 -30.17 -18.32
C GLN A 176 -16.35 -29.52 -16.99
N PHE A 177 -16.19 -28.19 -16.91
CA PHE A 177 -16.51 -27.40 -15.71
C PHE A 177 -17.68 -26.48 -16.00
N GLU A 178 -18.65 -26.45 -15.09
CA GLU A 178 -19.83 -25.61 -15.17
C GLU A 178 -19.91 -24.69 -13.95
N TRP A 179 -20.43 -23.47 -14.16
CA TRP A 179 -20.72 -22.52 -13.09
C TRP A 179 -22.17 -22.06 -13.19
N PRO A 180 -23.12 -22.82 -12.63
CA PRO A 180 -24.55 -22.58 -12.86
C PRO A 180 -25.04 -21.25 -12.28
N ASN A 181 -24.53 -20.84 -11.11
CA ASN A 181 -24.90 -19.59 -10.44
C ASN A 181 -24.00 -18.40 -10.83
N LYS A 182 -23.45 -18.40 -12.04
CA LYS A 182 -22.53 -17.35 -12.49
C LYS A 182 -23.23 -15.98 -12.60
N PRO A 183 -22.78 -14.94 -11.86
CA PRO A 183 -23.31 -13.60 -12.00
C PRO A 183 -23.10 -13.07 -13.43
N ARG A 184 -24.06 -12.31 -13.96
CA ARG A 184 -23.99 -11.75 -15.33
C ARG A 184 -22.73 -10.92 -15.61
N ASN A 185 -22.19 -10.28 -14.58
CA ASN A 185 -21.00 -9.43 -14.68
C ASN A 185 -19.69 -10.25 -14.76
N CYS A 186 -19.73 -11.54 -14.43
CA CYS A 186 -18.57 -12.44 -14.52
C CYS A 186 -18.48 -13.00 -15.95
N GLN A 187 -17.74 -12.29 -16.80
CA GLN A 187 -17.62 -12.60 -18.24
C GLN A 187 -16.61 -13.72 -18.53
N GLU A 188 -15.60 -13.92 -17.68
CA GLU A 188 -14.56 -14.92 -17.91
C GLU A 188 -14.93 -16.30 -17.33
N ASN A 189 -15.01 -17.32 -18.20
CA ASN A 189 -15.05 -18.74 -17.79
C ASN A 189 -13.63 -19.32 -17.71
N LYS A 190 -12.70 -18.58 -17.10
CA LYS A 190 -11.31 -19.03 -16.95
C LYS A 190 -11.14 -19.70 -15.59
N PHE A 191 -11.35 -21.00 -15.54
CA PHE A 191 -11.01 -21.79 -14.36
C PHE A 191 -9.50 -22.04 -14.33
N LYS A 192 -8.85 -21.68 -13.21
CA LYS A 192 -7.50 -22.16 -12.91
C LYS A 192 -7.63 -23.51 -12.21
N VAL A 193 -7.43 -24.58 -12.97
CA VAL A 193 -7.56 -25.95 -12.45
C VAL A 193 -6.19 -26.43 -12.01
N HIS A 194 -6.09 -26.88 -10.75
CA HIS A 194 -4.91 -27.55 -10.23
C HIS A 194 -5.18 -29.05 -10.13
N CYS A 195 -4.49 -29.84 -10.95
CA CYS A 195 -4.57 -31.30 -10.91
C CYS A 195 -3.48 -31.86 -10.00
N THR A 196 -3.84 -32.56 -8.92
CA THR A 196 -2.89 -33.30 -8.07
C THR A 196 -3.00 -34.78 -8.40
N GLY A 197 -2.03 -35.31 -9.16
CA GLY A 197 -2.00 -36.72 -9.52
C GLY A 197 -1.41 -37.58 -8.41
N ASN A 198 -2.19 -38.52 -7.87
CA ASN A 198 -1.63 -39.71 -7.24
C ASN A 198 -1.50 -40.77 -8.35
N GLY A 199 -0.45 -40.67 -9.15
CA GLY A 199 -0.16 -41.66 -10.18
C GLY A 199 0.06 -43.03 -9.54
N LYS A 200 -0.82 -43.98 -9.84
CA LYS A 200 -0.48 -45.40 -9.88
C LYS A 200 -0.35 -45.81 -11.33
#